data_AF-A0A3R6UNB0-F1
#
_entry.id   AF-A0A3R6UNB0-F1
#
_cell.length_a   1.000
_cell.length_b   1.000
_cell.length_c   1.000
_cell.angle_alpha   90.00
_cell.angle_beta   90.00
_cell.angle_gamma   90.00
#
_symmetry.space_group_name_H-M   'P 1'
#
loop_
_entity.id
_entity.type
_entity.pdbx_description
1 polymer ?
#
loop_
_entity_poly.entity_id
_entity_poly.type
_entity_poly.pdbx_seq_one_letter_code
_entity_poly.pdbx_strand_id
1 'polypeptide(L)'
;MENLYALIDKILPMLSTILGAYITYYVTVSSKKNEAKVNAQIRARDEYWIPCSIAIENLQNKVSELSKNENALVSFTGEKSCESETIQLLKYLQANNRIYFYERTRNILKLLEDAINNYENQINSDISAIIDIFCKQYSSMIESFPMYKINNCIDCAITTKKSLFEEIKTVLLTHRQIIWYGQIAHIVFFMGDPPYSNSFTSDMSYSSEKDIFDIWCEINEYGNSKDSFGLSPEQEIGLEVINFEYEHLANICDILNHEIETKDYQPLYIRIFEILSLLQEEILKNIDEATIL
;
A
#
# COMPACT_ATOMS: atom_id res chain seq x y z
N MET A 1 -88.64 18.22 -5.36
CA MET A 1 -87.62 18.96 -6.12
C MET A 1 -86.89 19.97 -5.22
N GLU A 2 -87.58 20.83 -4.46
CA GLU A 2 -86.95 21.82 -3.57
C GLU A 2 -86.01 21.23 -2.49
N ASN A 3 -86.41 20.13 -1.83
CA ASN A 3 -85.54 19.46 -0.84
C ASN A 3 -84.27 18.84 -1.44
N LEU A 4 -84.27 18.53 -2.75
CA LEU A 4 -83.09 18.00 -3.44
C LEU A 4 -82.10 19.13 -3.74
N TYR A 5 -82.60 20.29 -4.20
CA TYR A 5 -81.78 21.49 -4.42
C TYR A 5 -81.18 22.03 -3.12
N ALA A 6 -81.96 22.08 -2.04
CA ALA A 6 -81.45 22.50 -0.73
C ALA A 6 -80.37 21.55 -0.15
N LEU A 7 -80.42 20.26 -0.51
CA LEU A 7 -79.40 19.28 -0.15
C LEU A 7 -78.13 19.47 -1.00
N ILE A 8 -78.28 19.67 -2.31
CA ILE A 8 -77.16 19.92 -3.23
C ILE A 8 -76.43 21.22 -2.87
N ASP A 9 -77.17 22.30 -2.53
CA ASP A 9 -76.61 23.59 -2.10
C ASP A 9 -75.78 23.49 -0.81
N LYS A 10 -76.03 22.49 0.04
CA LYS A 10 -75.24 22.23 1.26
C LYS A 10 -74.08 21.27 1.04
N ILE A 11 -74.22 20.31 0.12
CA ILE A 11 -73.19 19.30 -0.17
C ILE A 11 -72.10 19.87 -1.08
N LEU A 12 -72.45 20.72 -2.04
CA LEU A 12 -71.50 21.28 -3.01
C LEU A 12 -70.39 22.14 -2.35
N PRO A 13 -70.68 23.05 -1.41
CA PRO A 13 -69.64 23.79 -0.67
C PRO A 13 -68.77 22.87 0.19
N MET A 14 -69.38 21.81 0.76
CA MET A 14 -68.66 20.84 1.59
C MET A 14 -67.66 20.03 0.76
N LEU A 15 -68.07 19.54 -0.41
CA LEU A 15 -67.19 18.87 -1.37
C LEU A 15 -66.09 19.80 -1.89
N SER A 16 -66.42 21.06 -2.20
CA SER A 16 -65.43 22.06 -2.61
C SER A 16 -64.39 22.32 -1.51
N THR A 17 -64.81 22.37 -0.25
CA THR A 17 -63.91 22.58 0.89
C THR A 17 -63.00 21.38 1.11
N ILE A 18 -63.54 20.16 1.01
CA ILE A 18 -62.76 18.91 1.11
C ILE A 18 -61.74 18.81 -0.02
N LEU A 19 -62.13 19.15 -1.26
CA LEU A 19 -61.24 19.14 -2.42
C LEU A 19 -60.12 20.18 -2.26
N GLY A 20 -60.45 21.40 -1.80
CA GLY A 20 -59.46 22.45 -1.52
C GLY A 20 -58.47 22.04 -0.42
N ALA A 21 -58.95 21.42 0.66
CA ALA A 21 -58.11 20.89 1.73
C ALA A 21 -57.20 19.76 1.22
N TYR A 22 -57.72 18.86 0.38
CA TYR A 22 -56.96 17.76 -0.22
C TYR A 22 -55.85 18.28 -1.14
N ILE A 23 -56.14 19.23 -2.03
CA ILE A 23 -55.15 19.86 -2.92
C ILE A 23 -54.07 20.56 -2.08
N THR A 24 -54.48 21.33 -1.06
CA THR A 24 -53.54 22.05 -0.18
C THR A 24 -52.62 21.08 0.56
N TYR A 25 -53.17 19.98 1.09
CA TYR A 25 -52.38 18.94 1.74
C TYR A 25 -51.39 18.30 0.76
N TYR A 26 -51.83 17.89 -0.42
CA TYR A 26 -50.98 17.27 -1.42
C TYR A 26 -49.85 18.19 -1.88
N VAL A 27 -50.15 19.45 -2.22
CA VAL A 27 -49.16 20.46 -2.63
C VAL A 27 -48.17 20.73 -1.49
N THR A 28 -48.65 20.87 -0.25
CA THR A 28 -47.78 21.12 0.91
C THR A 28 -46.85 19.94 1.19
N VAL A 29 -47.37 18.71 1.17
CA VAL A 29 -46.57 17.48 1.37
C VAL A 29 -45.55 17.31 0.24
N SER A 30 -45.97 17.51 -1.02
CA SER A 30 -45.08 17.45 -2.18
C SER A 30 -43.97 18.50 -2.11
N SER A 31 -44.32 19.74 -1.75
CA SER A 31 -43.37 20.84 -1.55
C SER A 31 -42.36 20.52 -0.46
N LYS A 32 -42.81 20.09 0.73
CA LYS A 32 -41.91 19.72 1.84
C LYS A 32 -41.03 18.53 1.50
N LYS A 33 -41.55 17.56 0.74
CA LYS A 33 -40.77 16.40 0.26
C LYS A 33 -39.69 16.84 -0.73
N ASN A 34 -40.01 17.75 -1.66
CA ASN A 34 -39.03 18.30 -2.59
C ASN A 34 -37.97 19.13 -1.86
N GLU A 35 -38.36 19.98 -0.91
CA GLU A 35 -37.44 20.77 -0.09
C GLU A 35 -36.48 19.88 0.71
N ALA A 36 -37.00 18.83 1.37
CA ALA A 36 -36.16 17.86 2.07
C ALA A 36 -35.19 17.13 1.15
N LYS A 37 -35.63 16.80 -0.09
CA LYS A 37 -34.78 16.16 -1.10
C LYS A 37 -33.65 17.11 -1.56
N VAL A 38 -33.98 18.37 -1.86
CA VAL A 38 -33.00 19.38 -2.28
C VAL A 38 -31.99 19.63 -1.16
N ASN A 39 -32.45 19.82 0.08
CA ASN A 39 -31.55 20.00 1.22
C ASN A 39 -30.63 18.79 1.47
N ALA A 40 -31.14 17.57 1.29
CA ALA A 40 -30.32 16.36 1.37
C ALA A 40 -29.28 16.28 0.24
N GLN A 41 -29.62 16.71 -0.98
CA GLN A 41 -28.68 16.77 -2.11
C GLN A 41 -27.61 17.84 -1.92
N ILE A 42 -27.98 19.05 -1.46
CA ILE A 42 -27.03 20.11 -1.11
C ILE A 42 -26.04 19.60 -0.05
N ARG A 43 -26.55 18.95 1.00
CA ARG A 43 -25.72 18.36 2.04
C ARG A 43 -24.77 17.28 1.49
N ALA A 44 -25.26 16.37 0.65
CA ALA A 44 -24.44 15.34 0.02
C ALA A 44 -23.32 15.95 -0.83
N ARG A 45 -23.65 17.00 -1.59
CA ARG A 45 -22.68 17.74 -2.42
C ARG A 45 -21.59 18.40 -1.56
N ASP A 46 -22.00 19.21 -0.58
CA ASP A 46 -21.09 20.09 0.16
C ASP A 46 -20.25 19.33 1.19
N GLU A 47 -20.83 18.34 1.89
CA GLU A 47 -20.14 17.60 2.96
C GLU A 47 -19.41 16.34 2.45
N TYR A 48 -19.77 15.81 1.28
CA TYR A 48 -19.24 14.51 0.81
C TYR A 48 -18.64 14.55 -0.59
N TRP A 49 -19.37 15.02 -1.61
CA TRP A 49 -18.90 14.92 -2.99
C TRP A 49 -17.75 15.89 -3.29
N ILE A 50 -17.86 17.15 -2.88
CA ILE A 50 -16.77 18.14 -3.04
C ILE A 50 -15.53 17.68 -2.25
N PRO A 51 -15.63 17.31 -0.96
CA PRO A 51 -14.48 16.76 -0.23
C PRO A 51 -13.88 15.49 -0.85
N CYS A 52 -14.70 14.62 -1.45
CA CYS A 52 -14.21 13.44 -2.18
C CYS A 52 -13.42 13.83 -3.42
N SER A 53 -13.91 14.78 -4.23
CA SER A 53 -13.16 15.35 -5.36
C SER A 53 -11.81 15.90 -4.93
N ILE A 54 -11.77 16.67 -3.84
CA ILE A 54 -10.52 17.21 -3.29
C ILE A 54 -9.57 16.09 -2.84
N ALA A 55 -10.10 15.01 -2.25
CA ALA A 55 -9.27 13.87 -1.86
C ALA A 55 -8.65 13.14 -3.06
N ILE A 56 -9.37 13.05 -4.19
CA ILE A 56 -8.85 12.49 -5.45
C ILE A 56 -7.71 13.38 -5.97
N GLU A 57 -7.91 14.69 -6.03
CA GLU A 57 -6.89 15.65 -6.47
C GLU A 57 -5.65 15.60 -5.58
N ASN A 58 -5.82 15.51 -4.25
CA ASN A 58 -4.70 15.40 -3.32
C ASN A 58 -3.88 14.13 -3.57
N LEU A 59 -4.54 12.99 -3.82
CA LEU A 59 -3.86 11.74 -4.16
C LEU A 59 -3.07 11.87 -5.47
N GLN A 60 -3.69 12.45 -6.52
CA GLN A 60 -3.02 12.67 -7.81
C GLN A 60 -1.82 13.62 -7.69
N ASN A 61 -1.95 14.68 -6.90
CA ASN A 61 -0.87 15.63 -6.62
C ASN A 61 0.27 14.94 -5.86
N LYS A 62 -0.05 14.09 -4.87
CA LYS A 62 0.97 13.35 -4.11
C LYS A 62 1.72 12.35 -4.98
N VAL A 63 1.00 11.62 -5.83
CA VAL A 63 1.62 10.74 -6.83
C VAL A 63 2.59 11.53 -7.69
N SER A 64 2.16 12.67 -8.24
CA SER A 64 2.99 13.52 -9.10
C SER A 64 4.23 14.07 -8.38
N GLU A 65 4.12 14.34 -7.09
CA GLU A 65 5.24 14.77 -6.24
C GLU A 65 6.28 13.66 -6.05
N LEU A 66 5.84 12.41 -5.91
CA LEU A 66 6.70 11.25 -5.69
C LEU A 66 7.27 10.69 -7.01
N SER A 67 6.54 10.82 -8.13
CA SER A 67 6.95 10.36 -9.46
C SER A 67 7.87 11.34 -10.20
N LYS A 68 8.71 12.10 -9.49
CA LYS A 68 9.59 13.15 -10.07
C LYS A 68 10.60 12.64 -11.13
N ASN A 69 10.78 11.33 -11.25
CA ASN A 69 11.61 10.71 -12.28
C ASN A 69 10.70 9.98 -13.27
N GLU A 70 10.96 10.11 -14.58
CA GLU A 70 10.03 9.74 -15.67
C GLU A 70 9.61 8.24 -15.72
N ASN A 71 10.24 7.35 -14.94
CA ASN A 71 9.91 5.92 -14.89
C ASN A 71 9.69 5.38 -13.46
N ALA A 72 9.47 6.24 -12.46
CA ALA A 72 9.27 5.79 -11.09
C ALA A 72 7.79 5.54 -10.78
N LEU A 73 7.49 4.31 -10.37
CA LEU A 73 6.20 3.92 -9.80
C LEU A 73 6.12 4.36 -8.32
N VAL A 74 4.89 4.51 -7.84
CA VAL A 74 4.63 4.98 -6.47
C VAL A 74 3.86 3.91 -5.71
N SER A 75 4.20 3.72 -4.44
CA SER A 75 3.42 2.88 -3.54
C SER A 75 2.29 3.66 -2.90
N PHE A 76 1.19 2.97 -2.60
CA PHE A 76 0.04 3.43 -1.85
C PHE A 76 0.07 2.96 -0.38
N THR A 77 1.14 2.25 0.06
CA THR A 77 1.33 1.81 1.45
C THR A 77 2.77 2.00 1.94
N GLY A 78 2.96 2.42 3.20
CA GLY A 78 4.27 2.57 3.84
C GLY A 78 4.76 4.02 3.97
N GLU A 79 5.97 4.20 4.49
CA GLU A 79 6.48 5.52 4.94
C GLU A 79 6.75 6.51 3.78
N LYS A 80 7.22 6.01 2.63
CA LYS A 80 7.52 6.82 1.43
C LYS A 80 6.48 6.59 0.33
N SER A 81 5.20 6.71 0.69
CA SER A 81 4.06 6.31 -0.13
C SER A 81 2.94 7.36 -0.15
N CYS A 82 1.86 7.07 -0.88
CA CYS A 82 0.60 7.83 -0.88
C CYS A 82 -0.42 7.30 0.15
N GLU A 83 0.00 6.59 1.20
CA GLU A 83 -0.90 5.92 2.14
C GLU A 83 -1.91 6.88 2.80
N SER A 84 -1.47 8.06 3.23
CA SER A 84 -2.34 9.03 3.90
C SER A 84 -3.48 9.49 2.99
N GLU A 85 -3.14 9.89 1.76
CA GLU A 85 -4.08 10.36 0.75
C GLU A 85 -5.02 9.23 0.30
N THR A 86 -4.48 8.02 0.18
CA THR A 86 -5.26 6.82 -0.15
C THR A 86 -6.30 6.52 0.93
N ILE A 87 -5.91 6.52 2.20
CA ILE A 87 -6.84 6.33 3.32
C ILE A 87 -7.90 7.44 3.35
N GLN A 88 -7.51 8.70 3.10
CA GLN A 88 -8.45 9.83 3.06
C GLN A 88 -9.48 9.70 1.94
N LEU A 89 -9.11 9.14 0.79
CA LEU A 89 -10.05 8.86 -0.30
C LEU A 89 -10.92 7.64 0.02
N LEU A 90 -10.34 6.55 0.49
CA LEU A 90 -11.07 5.30 0.74
C LEU A 90 -11.99 5.39 1.96
N LYS A 91 -11.86 6.39 2.84
CA LYS A 91 -12.82 6.63 3.93
C LYS A 91 -14.26 6.80 3.45
N TYR A 92 -14.47 7.22 2.19
CA TYR A 92 -15.81 7.38 1.62
C TYR A 92 -16.53 6.05 1.33
N LEU A 93 -15.83 4.90 1.44
CA LEU A 93 -16.43 3.56 1.44
C LEU A 93 -17.06 3.19 2.79
N GLN A 94 -16.69 3.86 3.88
CA GLN A 94 -17.23 3.58 5.22
C GLN A 94 -18.73 3.90 5.28
N ALA A 95 -19.49 3.12 6.05
CA ALA A 95 -20.95 3.13 6.04
C ALA A 95 -21.57 4.53 6.30
N ASN A 96 -20.98 5.31 7.19
CA ASN A 96 -21.39 6.68 7.52
C ASN A 96 -21.25 7.68 6.36
N ASN A 97 -20.31 7.45 5.45
CA ASN A 97 -20.06 8.31 4.29
C ASN A 97 -20.73 7.75 3.03
N ARG A 98 -20.69 6.43 2.87
CA ARG A 98 -21.20 5.68 1.72
C ARG A 98 -22.66 5.96 1.41
N ILE A 99 -23.49 6.24 2.41
CA ILE A 99 -24.93 6.51 2.23
C ILE A 99 -25.21 7.74 1.36
N TYR A 100 -24.27 8.68 1.26
CA TYR A 100 -24.41 9.90 0.46
C TYR A 100 -23.98 9.75 -1.00
N PHE A 101 -23.44 8.59 -1.39
CA PHE A 101 -22.99 8.32 -2.75
C PHE A 101 -23.95 7.40 -3.49
N TYR A 102 -24.13 7.68 -4.78
CA TYR A 102 -24.88 6.81 -5.68
C TYR A 102 -24.20 5.45 -5.84
N GLU A 103 -24.99 4.43 -6.17
CA GLU A 103 -24.50 3.06 -6.31
C GLU A 103 -23.32 2.95 -7.27
N ARG A 104 -23.40 3.61 -8.42
CA ARG A 104 -22.33 3.66 -9.41
C ARG A 104 -21.03 4.21 -8.82
N THR A 105 -21.06 5.37 -8.15
CA THR A 105 -19.88 5.96 -7.51
C THR A 105 -19.27 5.06 -6.45
N ARG A 106 -20.12 4.39 -5.64
CA ARG A 106 -19.65 3.43 -4.63
C ARG A 106 -18.96 2.23 -5.26
N ASN A 107 -19.48 1.75 -6.38
CA ASN A 107 -18.87 0.63 -7.11
C ASN A 107 -17.52 1.04 -7.69
N ILE A 108 -17.37 2.27 -8.22
CA ILE A 108 -16.09 2.78 -8.72
C ILE A 108 -15.08 2.94 -7.56
N LEU A 109 -15.48 3.51 -6.42
CA LEU A 109 -14.63 3.59 -5.22
C LEU A 109 -14.16 2.19 -4.76
N LYS A 110 -15.04 1.19 -4.81
CA LYS A 110 -14.68 -0.18 -4.43
C LYS A 110 -13.71 -0.81 -5.43
N LEU A 111 -13.93 -0.58 -6.73
CA LEU A 111 -13.02 -1.00 -7.79
C LEU A 111 -11.63 -0.36 -7.62
N LEU A 112 -11.57 0.90 -7.18
CA LEU A 112 -10.31 1.58 -6.87
C LEU A 112 -9.57 0.91 -5.70
N GLU A 113 -10.27 0.66 -4.59
CA GLU A 113 -9.70 -0.05 -3.44
C GLU A 113 -9.15 -1.42 -3.86
N ASP A 114 -9.92 -2.19 -4.62
CA ASP A 114 -9.51 -3.52 -5.06
C ASP A 114 -8.31 -3.46 -6.04
N ALA A 115 -8.25 -2.44 -6.90
CA ALA A 115 -7.12 -2.24 -7.81
C ALA A 115 -5.83 -1.85 -7.07
N ILE A 116 -5.92 -0.95 -6.09
CA ILE A 116 -4.79 -0.56 -5.23
C ILE A 116 -4.29 -1.77 -4.42
N ASN A 117 -5.19 -2.52 -3.82
CA ASN A 117 -4.84 -3.72 -3.05
C ASN A 117 -4.17 -4.78 -3.94
N ASN A 118 -4.67 -4.99 -5.15
CA ASN A 118 -4.06 -5.94 -6.08
C ASN A 118 -2.63 -5.53 -6.46
N TYR A 119 -2.42 -4.26 -6.77
CA TYR A 119 -1.10 -3.70 -7.06
C TYR A 119 -0.12 -3.89 -5.89
N GLU A 120 -0.50 -3.48 -4.67
CA GLU A 120 0.37 -3.60 -3.49
C GLU A 120 0.64 -5.06 -3.10
N ASN A 121 -0.37 -5.92 -3.19
CA ASN A 121 -0.21 -7.34 -2.88
C ASN A 121 0.72 -8.05 -3.87
N GLN A 122 0.65 -7.69 -5.15
CA GLN A 122 1.55 -8.26 -6.16
C GLN A 122 3.01 -7.87 -5.88
N ILE A 123 3.28 -6.60 -5.57
CA ILE A 123 4.62 -6.12 -5.19
C ILE A 123 5.11 -6.87 -3.94
N ASN A 124 4.31 -6.94 -2.88
CA ASN A 124 4.70 -7.59 -1.63
C ASN A 124 4.94 -9.11 -1.80
N SER A 125 4.16 -9.76 -2.67
CA SER A 125 4.36 -11.17 -3.03
C SER A 125 5.67 -11.37 -3.76
N ASP A 126 6.01 -10.50 -4.72
CA ASP A 126 7.26 -10.58 -5.47
C ASP A 126 8.47 -10.28 -4.57
N ILE A 127 8.39 -9.30 -3.67
CA ILE A 127 9.46 -9.03 -2.68
C ILE A 127 9.71 -10.27 -1.83
N SER A 128 8.65 -10.91 -1.33
CA SER A 128 8.79 -12.13 -0.52
C SER A 128 9.45 -13.25 -1.31
N ALA A 129 9.06 -13.45 -2.57
CA ALA A 129 9.68 -14.42 -3.45
C ALA A 129 11.17 -14.13 -3.73
N ILE A 130 11.53 -12.87 -3.95
CA ILE A 130 12.92 -12.44 -4.16
C ILE A 130 13.77 -12.72 -2.90
N ILE A 131 13.24 -12.40 -1.71
CA ILE A 131 13.91 -12.70 -0.44
C ILE A 131 14.09 -14.20 -0.26
N ASP A 132 13.08 -15.02 -0.57
CA ASP A 132 13.18 -16.47 -0.49
C ASP A 132 14.25 -17.02 -1.45
N ILE A 133 14.33 -16.50 -2.67
CA ILE A 133 15.38 -16.85 -3.63
C ILE A 133 16.75 -16.44 -3.07
N PHE A 134 16.88 -15.22 -2.57
CA PHE A 134 18.12 -14.72 -1.97
C PHE A 134 18.58 -15.62 -0.83
N CYS A 135 17.74 -15.89 0.16
CA CYS A 135 18.05 -16.75 1.29
C CYS A 135 18.46 -18.16 0.84
N LYS A 136 17.76 -18.75 -0.14
CA LYS A 136 18.08 -20.08 -0.65
C LYS A 136 19.44 -20.12 -1.35
N GLN A 137 19.72 -19.16 -2.22
CA GLN A 137 21.02 -19.08 -2.91
C GLN A 137 22.15 -18.78 -1.91
N TYR A 138 21.88 -17.91 -0.94
CA TYR A 138 22.83 -17.57 0.11
C TYR A 138 23.15 -18.77 1.00
N SER A 139 22.15 -19.57 1.42
CA SER A 139 22.39 -20.84 2.14
C SER A 139 23.33 -21.76 1.36
N SER A 140 23.07 -21.95 0.07
CA SER A 140 23.91 -22.80 -0.78
C SER A 140 25.34 -22.27 -0.91
N MET A 141 25.51 -20.95 -0.96
CA MET A 141 26.83 -20.32 -0.92
C MET A 141 27.54 -20.60 0.41
N ILE A 142 26.83 -20.44 1.54
CA ILE A 142 27.37 -20.65 2.88
C ILE A 142 27.78 -22.10 3.16
N GLU A 143 27.15 -23.10 2.55
CA GLU A 143 27.62 -24.50 2.66
C GLU A 143 29.09 -24.66 2.20
N SER A 144 29.57 -23.76 1.34
CA SER A 144 30.95 -23.77 0.86
C SER A 144 31.93 -22.96 1.73
N PHE A 145 31.42 -22.16 2.68
CA PHE A 145 32.18 -21.32 3.61
C PHE A 145 33.14 -22.16 4.47
N PRO A 146 34.41 -21.74 4.67
CA PRO A 146 35.40 -22.54 5.40
C PRO A 146 34.97 -22.95 6.81
N MET A 147 34.40 -22.04 7.62
CA MET A 147 33.95 -22.39 8.96
C MET A 147 32.79 -23.39 8.96
N TYR A 148 31.91 -23.34 7.95
CA TYR A 148 30.84 -24.31 7.79
C TYR A 148 31.42 -25.74 7.65
N LYS A 149 32.45 -25.88 6.81
CA LYS A 149 33.12 -27.17 6.57
C LYS A 149 33.96 -27.63 7.76
N ILE A 150 34.75 -26.73 8.34
CA ILE A 150 35.67 -27.05 9.46
C ILE A 150 34.89 -27.56 10.68
N ASN A 151 33.72 -26.98 10.94
CA ASN A 151 32.88 -27.34 12.08
C ASN A 151 31.88 -28.48 11.78
N ASN A 152 31.95 -29.10 10.60
CA ASN A 152 31.02 -30.14 10.15
C ASN A 152 29.55 -29.72 10.31
N CYS A 153 29.23 -28.50 9.88
CA CYS A 153 27.86 -28.00 9.91
C CYS A 153 26.96 -28.84 8.97
N ILE A 154 25.73 -29.08 9.41
CA ILE A 154 24.72 -29.83 8.67
C ILE A 154 23.65 -28.93 8.06
N ASP A 155 23.46 -27.74 8.63
CA ASP A 155 22.47 -26.77 8.18
C ASP A 155 22.82 -25.35 8.67
N CYS A 156 22.19 -24.33 8.11
CA CYS A 156 22.24 -22.96 8.61
C CYS A 156 20.89 -22.24 8.50
N ALA A 157 20.57 -21.43 9.51
CA ALA A 157 19.43 -20.51 9.45
C ALA A 157 19.92 -19.09 9.20
N ILE A 158 19.41 -18.47 8.15
CA ILE A 158 19.75 -17.11 7.75
C ILE A 158 18.61 -16.16 8.12
N THR A 159 18.97 -15.01 8.68
CA THR A 159 18.03 -13.90 8.93
C THR A 159 18.52 -12.67 8.20
N THR A 160 17.66 -12.07 7.39
CA THR A 160 17.95 -10.84 6.65
C THR A 160 17.64 -9.59 7.48
N LYS A 161 18.20 -8.45 7.10
CA LYS A 161 17.86 -7.16 7.68
C LYS A 161 16.40 -6.80 7.37
N LYS A 162 15.74 -6.16 8.33
CA LYS A 162 14.36 -5.66 8.14
C LYS A 162 14.27 -4.61 7.04
N SER A 163 15.34 -3.83 6.81
CA SER A 163 15.40 -2.81 5.76
C SER A 163 15.38 -3.39 4.35
N LEU A 164 15.83 -4.64 4.17
CA LEU A 164 15.93 -5.28 2.85
C LEU A 164 14.58 -5.29 2.12
N PHE A 165 13.47 -5.48 2.84
CA PHE A 165 12.14 -5.45 2.24
C PHE A 165 11.84 -4.11 1.57
N GLU A 166 12.09 -3.01 2.28
CA GLU A 166 11.88 -1.64 1.77
C GLU A 166 12.87 -1.26 0.67
N GLU A 167 14.10 -1.79 0.73
CA GLU A 167 15.11 -1.60 -0.31
C GLU A 167 14.70 -2.29 -1.61
N ILE A 168 14.26 -3.55 -1.55
CA ILE A 168 13.72 -4.27 -2.71
C ILE A 168 12.47 -3.57 -3.25
N LYS A 169 11.54 -3.14 -2.38
CA LYS A 169 10.35 -2.38 -2.80
C LYS A 169 10.75 -1.12 -3.56
N THR A 170 11.72 -0.37 -3.05
CA THR A 170 12.22 0.85 -3.69
C THR A 170 12.82 0.54 -5.07
N VAL A 171 13.59 -0.53 -5.17
CA VAL A 171 14.25 -0.95 -6.41
C VAL A 171 13.24 -1.40 -7.47
N LEU A 172 12.23 -2.20 -7.09
CA LEU A 172 11.15 -2.63 -7.97
C LEU A 172 10.35 -1.44 -8.53
N LEU A 173 10.16 -0.39 -7.74
CA LEU A 173 9.37 0.78 -8.14
C LEU A 173 10.18 1.86 -8.88
N THR A 174 11.50 1.92 -8.67
CA THR A 174 12.35 2.99 -9.23
C THR A 174 13.36 2.50 -10.26
N HIS A 175 13.45 1.19 -10.46
CA HIS A 175 14.44 0.52 -11.31
C HIS A 175 15.89 0.91 -10.99
N ARG A 176 16.16 1.25 -9.72
CA ARG A 176 17.51 1.52 -9.21
C ARG A 176 18.25 0.22 -8.92
N GLN A 177 19.57 0.26 -8.88
CA GLN A 177 20.36 -0.89 -8.45
C GLN A 177 20.22 -1.09 -6.93
N ILE A 178 20.15 -2.35 -6.52
CA ILE A 178 20.17 -2.78 -5.12
C ILE A 178 21.58 -3.21 -4.72
N ILE A 179 21.95 -2.97 -3.47
CA ILE A 179 23.19 -3.47 -2.88
C ILE A 179 22.84 -4.72 -2.07
N TRP A 180 23.25 -5.89 -2.56
CA TRP A 180 22.98 -7.17 -1.91
C TRP A 180 23.96 -7.52 -0.78
N TYR A 181 25.13 -6.89 -0.76
CA TYR A 181 26.17 -7.13 0.23
C TYR A 181 25.75 -6.65 1.61
N GLY A 182 26.09 -7.42 2.64
CA GLY A 182 25.79 -7.07 4.03
C GLY A 182 24.31 -7.08 4.38
N GLN A 183 23.43 -7.66 3.57
CA GLN A 183 21.98 -7.69 3.83
C GLN A 183 21.56 -8.75 4.85
N ILE A 184 22.50 -9.57 5.31
CA ILE A 184 22.30 -10.56 6.37
C ILE A 184 22.45 -9.89 7.73
N ALA A 185 21.49 -10.13 8.62
CA ALA A 185 21.54 -9.66 10.01
C ALA A 185 22.17 -10.70 10.93
N HIS A 186 21.95 -11.98 10.64
CA HIS A 186 22.40 -13.07 11.51
C HIS A 186 22.40 -14.41 10.77
N ILE A 187 23.37 -15.27 11.08
CA ILE A 187 23.41 -16.66 10.63
C ILE A 187 23.61 -17.56 11.85
N VAL A 188 22.74 -18.57 12.00
CA VAL A 188 22.94 -19.70 12.92
C VAL A 188 23.50 -20.87 12.14
N PHE A 189 24.61 -21.43 12.60
CA PHE A 189 25.21 -22.64 12.06
C PHE A 189 24.87 -23.83 12.96
N PHE A 190 24.30 -24.89 12.40
CA PHE A 190 23.92 -26.09 13.14
C PHE A 190 24.92 -27.22 12.91
N MET A 191 25.35 -27.85 14.00
CA MET A 191 26.35 -28.93 14.01
C MET A 191 25.78 -30.18 14.69
N GLY A 192 26.16 -31.34 14.17
CA GLY A 192 25.91 -32.65 14.79
C GLY A 192 24.53 -33.27 14.47
N ASP A 193 24.43 -34.58 14.66
CA ASP A 193 23.20 -35.33 14.44
C ASP A 193 22.21 -35.18 15.63
N PRO A 194 20.90 -35.05 15.37
CA PRO A 194 19.89 -35.05 16.44
C PRO A 194 20.01 -36.29 17.35
N PRO A 195 19.89 -36.18 18.69
CA PRO A 195 19.40 -35.04 19.46
C PRO A 195 20.48 -34.13 20.07
N TYR A 196 21.76 -34.33 19.74
CA TYR A 196 22.88 -33.58 20.32
C TYR A 196 23.36 -32.47 19.39
N SER A 197 22.41 -31.72 18.82
CA SER A 197 22.74 -30.59 17.95
C SER A 197 23.29 -29.43 18.78
N ASN A 198 24.45 -28.92 18.37
CA ASN A 198 25.02 -27.68 18.90
C ASN A 198 24.95 -26.60 17.82
N SER A 199 25.04 -25.33 18.20
CA SER A 199 25.02 -24.23 17.25
C SER A 199 25.99 -23.13 17.65
N PHE A 200 26.52 -22.43 16.65
CA PHE A 200 27.19 -21.15 16.84
C PHE A 200 26.59 -20.13 15.88
N THR A 201 26.88 -18.86 16.13
CA THR A 201 26.21 -17.75 15.44
C THR A 201 27.20 -16.73 14.93
N SER A 202 26.83 -16.05 13.85
CA SER A 202 27.47 -14.80 13.41
C SER A 202 26.59 -13.63 13.79
N ASP A 203 27.16 -12.65 14.49
CA ASP A 203 26.49 -11.39 14.80
C ASP A 203 26.95 -10.33 13.79
N MET A 204 26.02 -9.83 12.96
CA MET A 204 26.31 -8.78 11.97
C MET A 204 26.07 -7.38 12.51
N SER A 205 25.71 -7.22 13.79
CA SER A 205 25.55 -5.91 14.43
C SER A 205 26.86 -5.44 15.06
N TYR A 206 27.10 -4.13 15.08
CA TYR A 206 28.25 -3.53 15.77
C TYR A 206 27.83 -2.46 16.79
N SER A 207 26.93 -1.56 16.39
CA SER A 207 26.37 -0.52 17.24
C SER A 207 24.94 -0.18 16.82
N SER A 208 24.32 0.84 17.44
CA SER A 208 23.02 1.33 17.01
C SER A 208 23.01 1.96 15.62
N GLU A 209 24.17 2.40 15.13
CA GLU A 209 24.30 3.16 13.88
C GLU A 209 25.11 2.44 12.81
N LYS A 210 25.93 1.46 13.20
CA LYS A 210 26.82 0.71 12.30
C LYS A 210 26.64 -0.78 12.45
N ASP A 211 26.80 -1.48 11.34
CA ASP A 211 26.84 -2.94 11.28
C ASP A 211 28.23 -3.44 10.88
N ILE A 212 28.40 -4.77 10.81
CA ILE A 212 29.68 -5.39 10.47
C ILE A 212 30.08 -5.14 9.01
N PHE A 213 29.13 -4.89 8.11
CA PHE A 213 29.45 -4.49 6.74
C PHE A 213 30.09 -3.10 6.70
N ASP A 214 29.59 -2.15 7.50
CA ASP A 214 30.23 -0.84 7.67
C ASP A 214 31.67 -0.97 8.20
N ILE A 215 31.89 -1.82 9.21
CA ILE A 215 33.23 -2.08 9.75
C ILE A 215 34.13 -2.75 8.72
N TRP A 216 33.59 -3.66 7.91
CA TRP A 216 34.31 -4.27 6.82
C TRP A 216 34.80 -3.23 5.80
N CYS A 217 33.97 -2.25 5.45
CA CYS A 217 34.38 -1.13 4.59
C CYS A 217 35.49 -0.30 5.26
N GLU A 218 35.36 0.06 6.55
CA GLU A 218 36.39 0.80 7.32
C GLU A 218 37.76 0.11 7.29
N ILE A 219 37.78 -1.22 7.33
CA ILE A 219 39.03 -2.01 7.28
C ILE A 219 39.56 -2.10 5.86
N ASN A 220 38.73 -2.55 4.91
CA ASN A 220 39.19 -2.95 3.57
C ASN A 220 39.30 -1.79 2.58
N GLU A 221 38.46 -0.76 2.72
CA GLU A 221 38.45 0.40 1.83
C GLU A 221 39.23 1.58 2.41
N TYR A 222 39.14 1.80 3.73
CA TYR A 222 39.75 2.96 4.40
C TYR A 222 41.05 2.64 5.15
N GLY A 223 41.43 1.36 5.23
CA GLY A 223 42.74 0.92 5.74
C GLY A 223 42.88 0.96 7.26
N ASN A 224 41.77 0.99 8.01
CA ASN A 224 41.80 0.92 9.47
C ASN A 224 42.20 -0.49 9.96
N SER A 225 42.86 -0.58 11.11
CA SER A 225 43.24 -1.89 11.69
C SER A 225 42.02 -2.58 12.30
N LYS A 226 41.81 -3.87 12.02
CA LYS A 226 40.75 -4.70 12.64
C LYS A 226 40.75 -4.60 14.17
N ASP A 227 41.93 -4.59 14.79
CA ASP A 227 42.08 -4.57 16.26
C ASP A 227 41.51 -3.29 16.89
N SER A 228 41.31 -2.22 16.10
CA SER A 228 40.77 -0.96 16.59
C SER A 228 39.27 -1.03 16.93
N PHE A 229 38.55 -2.05 16.44
CA PHE A 229 37.09 -2.15 16.59
C PHE A 229 36.64 -3.01 17.78
N GLY A 230 37.52 -3.84 18.35
CA GLY A 230 37.21 -4.63 19.56
C GLY A 230 36.04 -5.61 19.38
N LEU A 231 36.03 -6.36 18.26
CA LEU A 231 34.94 -7.28 17.90
C LEU A 231 34.83 -8.47 18.87
N SER A 232 33.60 -8.89 19.17
CA SER A 232 33.34 -10.16 19.87
C SER A 232 33.66 -11.36 18.96
N PRO A 233 33.85 -12.58 19.52
CA PRO A 233 34.06 -13.77 18.70
C PRO A 233 32.97 -13.99 17.62
N GLU A 234 31.70 -13.74 17.94
CA GLU A 234 30.57 -13.87 17.00
C GLU A 234 30.59 -12.79 15.91
N GLN A 235 31.06 -11.59 16.23
CA GLN A 235 31.26 -10.49 15.27
C GLN A 235 32.48 -10.73 14.37
N GLU A 236 33.52 -11.39 14.89
CA GLU A 236 34.65 -11.82 14.06
C GLU A 236 34.21 -12.84 13.00
N ILE A 237 33.34 -13.79 13.37
CA ILE A 237 32.70 -14.70 12.41
C ILE A 237 31.88 -13.90 11.39
N GLY A 238 31.12 -12.90 11.84
CA GLY A 238 30.40 -11.99 10.95
C GLY A 238 31.32 -11.33 9.91
N LEU A 239 32.47 -10.81 10.34
CA LEU A 239 33.44 -10.19 9.44
C LEU A 239 34.03 -11.19 8.42
N GLU A 240 34.30 -12.43 8.83
CA GLU A 240 34.72 -13.50 7.92
C GLU A 240 33.63 -13.86 6.90
N VAL A 241 32.35 -13.86 7.32
CA VAL A 241 31.23 -14.06 6.42
C VAL A 241 31.14 -12.92 5.40
N ILE A 242 31.27 -11.65 5.81
CA ILE A 242 31.27 -10.51 4.86
C ILE A 242 32.45 -10.60 3.86
N ASN A 243 33.64 -10.99 4.31
CA ASN A 243 34.76 -11.26 3.40
C ASN A 243 34.39 -12.32 2.35
N PHE A 244 33.74 -13.40 2.80
CA PHE A 244 33.31 -14.48 1.93
C PHE A 244 32.20 -14.05 0.96
N GLU A 245 31.24 -13.23 1.42
CA GLU A 245 30.21 -12.60 0.58
C GLU A 245 30.87 -11.82 -0.57
N TYR A 246 31.86 -10.98 -0.25
CA TYR A 246 32.51 -10.13 -1.25
C TYR A 246 33.10 -10.92 -2.43
N GLU A 247 33.65 -12.11 -2.16
CA GLU A 247 34.25 -12.97 -3.16
C GLU A 247 33.23 -13.80 -3.98
N HIS A 248 32.07 -14.14 -3.40
CA HIS A 248 31.18 -15.18 -3.95
C HIS A 248 29.77 -14.70 -4.30
N LEU A 249 29.31 -13.56 -3.78
CA LEU A 249 27.93 -13.10 -3.91
C LEU A 249 27.57 -12.62 -5.32
N ALA A 250 28.56 -12.25 -6.15
CA ALA A 250 28.33 -11.68 -7.49
C ALA A 250 27.42 -12.56 -8.36
N ASN A 251 27.61 -13.89 -8.34
CA ASN A 251 26.78 -14.82 -9.10
C ASN A 251 25.31 -14.85 -8.63
N ILE A 252 25.08 -14.62 -7.33
CA ILE A 252 23.74 -14.55 -6.74
C ILE A 252 23.08 -13.22 -7.12
N CYS A 253 23.86 -12.13 -7.09
CA CYS A 253 23.39 -10.80 -7.49
C CYS A 253 22.84 -10.80 -8.92
N ASP A 254 23.52 -11.46 -9.87
CA ASP A 254 23.06 -11.52 -11.27
C ASP A 254 21.69 -12.19 -11.39
N ILE A 255 21.46 -13.30 -10.67
CA ILE A 255 20.16 -13.99 -10.65
C ILE A 255 19.08 -13.08 -10.07
N LEU A 256 19.34 -12.45 -8.93
CA LEU A 256 18.36 -11.61 -8.25
C LEU A 256 18.05 -10.32 -9.02
N ASN A 257 19.06 -9.71 -9.63
CA ASN A 257 18.89 -8.54 -10.47
C ASN A 257 18.06 -8.89 -11.70
N HIS A 258 18.28 -10.05 -12.32
CA HIS A 258 17.42 -10.52 -13.40
C HIS A 258 15.97 -10.71 -12.94
N GLU A 259 15.74 -11.36 -11.80
CA GLU A 259 14.40 -11.53 -11.23
C GLU A 259 13.69 -10.19 -11.03
N ILE A 260 14.38 -9.17 -10.50
CA ILE A 260 13.86 -7.80 -10.33
C ILE A 260 13.52 -7.16 -11.68
N GLU A 261 14.42 -7.23 -12.67
CA GLU A 261 14.25 -6.63 -13.99
C GLU A 261 13.05 -7.19 -14.77
N THR A 262 12.69 -8.45 -14.53
CA THR A 262 11.54 -9.07 -15.21
C THR A 262 10.18 -8.66 -14.64
N LYS A 263 10.13 -7.97 -13.49
CA LYS A 263 8.88 -7.56 -12.87
C LYS A 263 8.34 -6.29 -13.52
N ASP A 264 7.07 -6.34 -13.91
CA ASP A 264 6.35 -5.21 -14.49
C ASP A 264 5.03 -4.98 -13.75
N TYR A 265 4.95 -3.83 -13.08
CA TYR A 265 3.76 -3.38 -12.36
C TYR A 265 3.01 -2.27 -13.10
N GLN A 266 3.54 -1.79 -14.24
CA GLN A 266 2.97 -0.69 -15.02
C GLN A 266 1.50 -0.94 -15.39
N PRO A 267 1.07 -2.15 -15.83
CA PRO A 267 -0.33 -2.39 -16.18
C PRO A 267 -1.29 -2.24 -15.00
N LEU A 268 -0.88 -2.72 -13.81
CA LEU A 268 -1.66 -2.60 -12.58
C LEU A 268 -1.73 -1.16 -12.12
N TYR A 269 -0.61 -0.44 -12.22
CA TYR A 269 -0.49 0.97 -11.88
C TYR A 269 -1.37 1.85 -12.78
N ILE A 270 -1.29 1.70 -14.10
CA ILE A 270 -2.12 2.45 -15.06
C ILE A 270 -3.61 2.28 -14.77
N ARG A 271 -4.04 1.04 -14.48
CA ARG A 271 -5.44 0.74 -14.15
C ARG A 271 -5.96 1.53 -12.96
N ILE A 272 -5.12 1.84 -11.97
CA ILE A 272 -5.51 2.67 -10.82
C ILE A 272 -5.86 4.09 -11.30
N PHE A 273 -5.06 4.68 -12.21
CA PHE A 273 -5.31 6.03 -12.73
C PHE A 273 -6.51 6.10 -13.67
N GLU A 274 -6.75 5.05 -14.46
CA GLU A 274 -7.98 4.94 -15.26
C GLU A 274 -9.21 4.97 -14.34
N ILE A 275 -9.20 4.20 -13.25
CA ILE A 275 -10.30 4.17 -12.28
C ILE A 275 -10.43 5.50 -11.53
N LEU A 276 -9.31 6.13 -11.13
CA LEU A 276 -9.33 7.46 -10.51
C LEU A 276 -9.94 8.52 -11.43
N SER A 277 -9.61 8.49 -12.72
CA SER A 277 -10.15 9.42 -13.71
C SER A 277 -11.67 9.22 -13.87
N LEU A 278 -12.10 7.96 -13.99
CA LEU A 278 -13.53 7.62 -14.04
C LEU A 278 -14.28 8.05 -12.77
N LEU A 279 -13.66 7.90 -11.60
CA LEU A 279 -14.23 8.33 -10.33
C LEU A 279 -14.39 9.86 -10.30
N GLN A 280 -13.37 10.59 -10.74
CA GLN A 280 -13.38 12.04 -10.79
C GLN A 280 -14.49 12.56 -11.71
N GLU A 281 -14.59 12.03 -12.92
CA GLU A 281 -15.65 12.38 -13.87
C GLU A 281 -17.04 12.12 -13.29
N GLU A 282 -17.25 10.98 -12.63
CA GLU A 282 -18.53 10.63 -12.01
C GLU A 282 -18.89 11.59 -10.86
N ILE A 283 -17.92 11.93 -10.00
CA ILE A 283 -18.13 12.86 -8.88
C ILE A 283 -18.47 14.26 -9.39
N LEU A 284 -17.72 14.77 -10.37
CA LEU A 284 -17.96 16.09 -10.94
C LEU A 284 -19.34 16.16 -11.61
N LYS A 285 -19.71 15.13 -12.37
CA LYS A 285 -21.04 15.03 -12.95
C LYS A 285 -22.15 15.07 -11.88
N ASN A 286 -21.99 14.35 -10.78
CA ASN A 286 -22.96 14.37 -9.69
C ASN A 286 -23.08 15.77 -9.06
N ILE A 287 -21.96 16.46 -8.87
CA ILE A 287 -21.92 17.84 -8.37
C ILE A 287 -22.68 18.77 -9.33
N ASP A 288 -22.39 18.70 -10.63
CA ASP A 288 -23.03 19.55 -11.64
C ASP A 288 -24.55 19.33 -11.70
N GLU A 289 -25.00 18.08 -11.73
CA GLU A 289 -26.42 17.73 -11.73
C GLU A 289 -27.16 18.24 -10.48
N ALA A 290 -26.49 18.29 -9.33
CA ALA A 290 -27.06 18.84 -8.10
C ALA A 290 -27.04 20.37 -8.04
N THR A 291 -26.25 21.03 -8.89
CA THR A 291 -26.11 22.50 -8.90
C THR A 291 -27.08 23.17 -9.88
N ILE A 292 -27.66 22.40 -10.81
CA ILE A 292 -28.66 22.86 -11.80
C ILE A 292 -30.11 22.84 -11.23
N LEU A 293 -30.29 22.37 -9.99
CA LEU A 293 -31.57 22.39 -9.24
C LEU A 293 -31.84 23.73 -8.55
#